data_AF-A0A925HKC4-F1
#
_entry.id   AF-A0A925HKC4-F1
#
_cell.length_a   1.000
_cell.length_b   1.000
_cell.length_c   1.000
_cell.angle_alpha   90.00
_cell.angle_beta   90.00
_cell.angle_gamma   90.00
#
_symmetry.space_group_name_H-M   'P 1'
#
loop_
_entity.id
_entity.type
_entity.pdbx_description
1 polymer ?
#
loop_
_entity_poly.entity_id
_entity_poly.type
_entity_poly.pdbx_seq_one_letter_code
_entity_poly.pdbx_strand_id
1 'polypeptide(L)'
;MSGRPVWGTLAVGPDGEVYVSGVIGPGNGSTPLIAKSIMAQNPGLPPTFLPQVPVNMGGTAAYSVGPNPGGLLGQVWVAVNQQPGPRRGHVYMLCSLNPPGADPLDVMFVRSTDGGLTWSAPVRER
;
A
#
# COMPACT_ATOMS: atom_id res chain seq x y z
N MET A 1 -6.95 -12.72 -8.73
CA MET A 1 -8.12 -11.96 -9.24
C MET A 1 -7.67 -10.53 -9.49
N SER A 2 -7.87 -10.03 -10.70
CA SER A 2 -7.64 -8.62 -11.06
C SER A 2 -8.76 -7.79 -10.46
N GLY A 3 -8.54 -7.25 -9.26
CA GLY A 3 -9.48 -6.34 -8.60
C GLY A 3 -8.88 -4.94 -8.54
N ARG A 4 -9.68 -3.89 -8.63
CA ARG A 4 -9.17 -2.52 -8.48
C ARG A 4 -8.85 -2.28 -7.00
N PRO A 5 -7.64 -1.81 -6.63
CA PRO A 5 -7.34 -1.49 -5.24
C PRO A 5 -8.34 -0.45 -4.71
N VAL A 6 -8.83 -0.66 -3.50
CA VAL A 6 -9.67 0.27 -2.75
C VAL A 6 -9.07 0.54 -1.37
N TRP A 7 -9.56 1.56 -0.66
CA TRP A 7 -9.07 1.93 0.68
C TRP A 7 -7.57 2.25 0.74
N GLY A 8 -7.04 2.91 -0.29
CA GLY A 8 -5.66 3.37 -0.32
C GLY A 8 -5.46 4.68 -1.06
N THR A 9 -4.20 5.02 -1.33
CA THR A 9 -3.80 6.25 -2.03
C THR A 9 -2.95 5.90 -3.26
N LEU A 10 -2.45 6.93 -3.93
CA LEU A 10 -1.49 6.77 -5.03
C LEU A 10 -0.29 7.69 -4.85
N ALA A 11 0.82 7.30 -5.46
CA ALA A 11 2.03 8.12 -5.56
C ALA A 11 2.68 7.92 -6.92
N VAL A 12 3.30 8.98 -7.44
CA VAL A 12 4.11 8.91 -8.66
C VAL A 12 5.55 8.67 -8.26
N GLY A 13 6.23 7.78 -8.98
CA GLY A 13 7.65 7.51 -8.88
C GLY A 13 8.48 8.54 -9.65
N PRO A 14 9.80 8.52 -9.47
CA PRO A 14 10.63 9.57 -10.03
C PRO A 14 10.92 9.38 -11.52
N ASP A 15 10.54 8.23 -12.09
CA ASP A 15 10.62 7.92 -13.52
C ASP A 15 9.20 7.80 -14.13
N GLY A 16 8.23 8.47 -13.49
CA GLY A 16 6.84 8.61 -13.94
C GLY A 16 5.96 7.37 -13.72
N GLU A 17 6.42 6.38 -12.96
CA GLU A 17 5.59 5.23 -12.62
C GLU A 17 4.47 5.62 -11.66
N VAL A 18 3.30 5.01 -11.78
CA VAL A 18 2.19 5.26 -10.85
C VAL A 18 2.01 4.05 -9.94
N TYR A 19 2.06 4.30 -8.65
CA TYR A 19 1.83 3.32 -7.59
C TYR A 19 0.45 3.57 -6.98
N VAL A 20 -0.36 2.53 -6.82
CA VAL A 20 -1.69 2.60 -6.18
C VAL A 20 -1.71 1.56 -5.07
N SER A 21 -1.87 2.01 -3.83
CA SER A 21 -2.03 1.14 -2.66
C SER A 21 -3.49 0.87 -2.37
N GLY A 22 -3.74 -0.18 -1.58
CA GLY A 22 -5.08 -0.48 -1.08
C GLY A 22 -5.22 -1.95 -0.73
N VAL A 23 -6.45 -2.44 -0.84
CA VAL A 23 -6.82 -3.85 -0.72
C VAL A 23 -7.71 -4.26 -1.90
N ILE A 24 -7.85 -5.56 -2.14
CA ILE A 24 -8.85 -6.14 -3.05
C ILE A 24 -9.86 -6.91 -2.24
N GLY A 25 -11.14 -6.83 -2.63
CA GLY A 25 -12.23 -7.45 -1.89
C GLY A 25 -12.39 -6.76 -0.53
N PRO A 26 -12.89 -5.51 -0.51
CA PRO A 26 -13.04 -4.75 0.72
C PRO A 26 -13.84 -5.56 1.75
N GLY A 27 -13.19 -5.89 2.87
CA GLY A 27 -13.71 -6.75 3.91
C GLY A 27 -12.82 -6.68 5.14
N ASN A 28 -13.26 -7.28 6.24
CA ASN A 28 -12.38 -7.50 7.40
C ASN A 28 -11.39 -8.61 7.08
N GLY A 29 -10.11 -8.39 7.38
CA GLY A 29 -9.05 -9.36 7.10
C GLY A 29 -8.38 -9.18 5.74
N SER A 30 -8.66 -8.10 5.00
CA SER A 30 -8.07 -7.90 3.68
C SER A 30 -6.58 -7.53 3.77
N THR A 31 -5.75 -8.23 3.00
CA THR A 31 -4.31 -7.97 2.93
C THR A 31 -4.02 -6.71 2.10
N PRO A 32 -3.20 -5.76 2.61
CA PRO A 32 -2.69 -4.64 1.82
C PRO A 32 -1.95 -5.11 0.56
N LEU A 33 -1.97 -4.30 -0.48
CA LEU A 33 -1.25 -4.55 -1.72
C LEU A 33 -0.84 -3.25 -2.42
N ILE A 34 0.04 -3.40 -3.40
CA ILE A 34 0.41 -2.34 -4.32
C ILE A 34 0.17 -2.77 -5.78
N ALA A 35 -0.34 -1.85 -6.59
CA ALA A 35 -0.36 -1.95 -8.05
C ALA A 35 0.60 -0.91 -8.63
N LYS A 36 1.39 -1.28 -9.64
CA LYS A 36 2.32 -0.38 -10.33
C LYS A 36 2.00 -0.28 -11.82
N SER A 37 2.01 0.93 -12.36
CA SER A 37 2.05 1.18 -13.80
C SER A 37 3.38 1.83 -14.18
N ILE A 38 4.03 1.33 -15.23
CA ILE A 38 5.21 1.97 -15.83
C ILE A 38 4.87 2.79 -17.08
N MET A 39 3.64 2.67 -17.57
CA MET A 39 3.17 3.27 -18.82
C MET A 39 2.14 4.39 -18.61
N ALA A 40 1.67 4.61 -17.39
CA ALA A 40 0.68 5.65 -17.06
C ALA A 40 1.12 7.06 -17.44
N GLN A 41 2.42 7.29 -17.56
CA GLN A 41 3.02 8.54 -18.04
C GLN A 41 2.83 8.82 -19.53
N ASN A 42 2.42 7.83 -20.33
CA ASN A 42 2.27 7.96 -21.78
C ASN A 42 0.85 8.45 -22.13
N PRO A 43 0.64 9.72 -22.52
CA PRO A 43 -0.70 10.28 -22.69
C PRO A 43 -1.50 9.68 -23.86
N GLY A 44 -0.82 9.02 -24.81
CA GLY A 44 -1.44 8.37 -25.96
C GLY A 44 -1.92 6.94 -25.71
N LEU A 45 -1.68 6.37 -24.52
CA LEU A 45 -2.01 4.99 -24.18
C LEU A 45 -2.88 4.94 -22.92
N PRO A 46 -3.91 4.06 -22.87
CA PRO A 46 -4.61 3.82 -21.63
C PRO A 46 -3.64 3.24 -20.58
N PRO A 47 -3.67 3.73 -19.33
CA PRO A 47 -2.81 3.19 -18.28
C PRO A 47 -3.07 1.69 -18.04
N THR A 48 -2.00 0.89 -18.05
CA THR A 48 -2.03 -0.52 -17.67
C THR A 48 -1.23 -0.74 -16.39
N PHE A 49 -1.66 -1.70 -15.57
CA PHE A 49 -0.98 -2.05 -14.32
C PHE A 49 -0.36 -3.44 -14.45
N LEU A 50 0.83 -3.58 -13.87
CA LEU A 50 1.48 -4.86 -13.65
C LEU A 50 0.64 -5.72 -12.69
N PRO A 51 0.90 -7.04 -12.62
CA PRO A 51 0.32 -7.88 -11.59
C PRO A 51 0.53 -7.26 -10.20
N GLN A 52 -0.55 -7.27 -9.40
CA GLN A 52 -0.57 -6.66 -8.08
C GLN A 52 0.26 -7.48 -7.10
N VAL A 53 0.97 -6.79 -6.21
CA VAL A 53 1.83 -7.42 -5.21
C VAL A 53 1.17 -7.29 -3.84
N PRO A 54 0.72 -8.39 -3.21
CA PRO A 54 0.31 -8.38 -1.82
C PRO A 54 1.48 -7.99 -0.92
N VAL A 55 1.20 -7.15 0.08
CA VAL A 55 2.21 -6.60 0.99
C VAL A 55 1.87 -7.04 2.40
N ASN A 56 2.75 -7.88 2.98
CA ASN A 56 2.66 -8.21 4.39
C ASN A 56 3.12 -7.01 5.22
N MET A 57 2.17 -6.35 5.87
CA MET A 57 2.43 -5.22 6.78
C MET A 57 2.23 -5.61 8.25
N GLY A 58 2.21 -6.91 8.58
CA GLY A 58 2.08 -7.39 9.97
C GLY A 58 0.66 -7.31 10.55
N GLY A 59 -0.34 -7.10 9.69
CA GLY A 59 -1.75 -7.03 10.06
C GLY A 59 -2.64 -7.01 8.82
N THR A 60 -3.94 -6.85 9.03
CA THR A 60 -4.95 -6.80 7.97
C THR A 60 -5.79 -5.53 8.05
N ALA A 61 -6.29 -5.08 6.90
CA ALA A 61 -7.26 -3.99 6.87
C ALA A 61 -8.60 -4.46 7.46
N ALA A 62 -9.27 -3.54 8.14
CA ALA A 62 -10.57 -3.79 8.74
C ALA A 62 -11.42 -2.51 8.74
N TYR A 63 -12.73 -2.70 8.83
CA TYR A 63 -13.74 -1.65 8.85
C TYR A 63 -14.86 -2.01 9.82
N SER A 64 -15.56 -1.00 10.32
CA SER A 64 -16.68 -1.16 11.26
C SER A 64 -16.33 -1.98 12.50
N VAL A 65 -15.10 -1.85 12.97
CA VAL A 65 -14.57 -2.44 14.20
C VAL A 65 -13.90 -1.34 15.03
N GLY A 66 -13.71 -1.57 16.32
CA GLY A 66 -13.06 -0.59 17.20
C GLY A 66 -11.62 -0.30 16.75
N PRO A 67 -11.11 0.94 16.88
CA PRO A 67 -11.75 2.10 17.50
C PRO A 67 -12.78 2.86 16.65
N ASN A 68 -12.94 2.53 15.36
CA ASN A 68 -13.83 3.25 14.43
C ASN A 68 -15.01 2.36 13.95
N PRO A 69 -16.09 2.22 14.73
CA PRO A 69 -17.18 1.30 14.45
C PRO A 69 -18.00 1.64 13.19
N GLY A 70 -17.82 2.83 12.61
CA GLY A 70 -18.51 3.27 11.39
C GLY A 70 -17.62 3.39 10.15
N GLY A 71 -16.31 3.17 10.27
CA GLY A 71 -15.38 3.44 9.18
C GLY A 71 -14.17 2.51 9.16
N LEU A 72 -13.18 2.87 8.35
CA LEU A 72 -11.94 2.12 8.24
C LEU A 72 -11.12 2.26 9.53
N LEU A 73 -10.40 1.21 9.88
CA LEU A 73 -9.32 1.27 10.86
C LEU A 73 -8.13 2.08 10.34
N GLY A 74 -7.88 2.01 9.05
CA GLY A 74 -6.85 2.76 8.36
C GLY A 74 -7.07 2.75 6.85
N GLN A 75 -6.51 3.75 6.20
CA GLN A 75 -6.36 3.80 4.75
C GLN A 75 -4.90 3.44 4.43
N VAL A 76 -4.66 2.63 3.40
CA VAL A 76 -3.30 2.23 3.02
C VAL A 76 -2.61 3.37 2.28
N TRP A 77 -1.62 4.00 2.90
CA TRP A 77 -0.86 5.09 2.29
C TRP A 77 0.35 4.55 1.54
N VAL A 78 0.65 5.17 0.39
CA VAL A 78 1.92 4.98 -0.33
C VAL A 78 2.63 6.31 -0.55
N ALA A 79 3.96 6.30 -0.43
CA ALA A 79 4.85 7.38 -0.83
C ALA A 79 6.06 6.83 -1.58
N VAL A 80 6.62 7.61 -2.50
CA VAL A 80 7.85 7.27 -3.23
C VAL A 80 8.86 8.38 -3.05
N ASN A 81 10.10 8.04 -2.72
CA ASN A 81 11.15 9.05 -2.57
C ASN A 81 11.57 9.61 -3.93
N GLN A 82 11.27 10.89 -4.14
CA GLN A 82 11.58 11.64 -5.35
C GLN A 82 13.00 12.23 -5.37
N GLN A 83 13.65 12.30 -4.20
CA GLN A 83 14.89 13.03 -4.05
C GLN A 83 16.09 12.29 -4.69
N PRO A 84 17.02 13.00 -5.34
CA PRO A 84 18.28 12.43 -5.78
C PRO A 84 19.04 11.76 -4.63
N GLY A 85 19.73 10.65 -4.94
CA GLY A 85 20.54 9.93 -3.96
C GLY A 85 20.20 8.43 -3.86
N PRO A 86 20.82 7.71 -2.93
CA PRO A 86 20.78 6.24 -2.88
C PRO A 86 19.39 5.66 -2.56
N ARG A 87 18.47 6.50 -2.07
CA ARG A 87 17.08 6.10 -1.77
C ARG A 87 16.08 6.54 -2.84
N ARG A 88 16.50 7.16 -3.94
CA ARG A 88 15.59 7.61 -5.01
C ARG A 88 14.80 6.40 -5.51
N GLY A 89 13.49 6.55 -5.63
CA GLY A 89 12.58 5.47 -6.07
C GLY A 89 12.23 4.43 -5.01
N HIS A 90 12.77 4.52 -3.78
CA HIS A 90 12.26 3.68 -2.69
C HIS A 90 10.78 3.99 -2.44
N VAL A 91 10.00 2.92 -2.25
CA VAL A 91 8.55 2.97 -2.04
C VAL A 91 8.28 2.64 -0.58
N TYR A 92 7.36 3.37 0.03
CA TYR A 92 7.02 3.26 1.44
C TYR A 92 5.51 3.09 1.55
N MET A 93 5.07 2.17 2.39
CA MET A 93 3.66 2.02 2.74
C MET A 93 3.47 2.13 4.25
N LEU A 94 2.38 2.79 4.63
CA LEU A 94 1.96 2.95 6.02
C LEU A 94 0.45 2.75 6.12
N CYS A 95 0.00 2.02 7.14
CA CYS A 95 -1.41 1.84 7.40
C CYS A 95 -1.63 1.48 8.87
N SER A 96 -2.72 1.96 9.46
CA SER A 96 -3.25 1.38 10.69
C SER A 96 -3.96 0.08 10.33
N LEU A 97 -3.53 -1.05 10.90
CA LEU A 97 -4.00 -2.39 10.59
C LEU A 97 -4.37 -3.13 11.87
N ASN A 98 -5.28 -4.10 11.77
CA ASN A 98 -5.54 -5.03 12.87
C ASN A 98 -4.42 -6.08 12.90
N PRO A 99 -3.54 -6.08 13.92
CA PRO A 99 -2.46 -7.07 14.05
C PRO A 99 -3.02 -8.40 14.61
N PRO A 100 -2.22 -9.48 14.57
CA PRO A 100 -2.53 -10.67 15.35
C PRO A 100 -2.52 -10.36 16.86
N GLY A 101 -3.55 -10.76 17.59
CA GLY A 101 -3.62 -10.63 19.04
C GLY A 101 -4.82 -9.82 19.53
N ALA A 102 -4.70 -9.30 20.76
CA ALA A 102 -5.78 -8.56 21.42
C ALA A 102 -5.76 -7.05 21.14
N ASP A 103 -4.62 -6.50 20.74
CA ASP A 103 -4.49 -5.10 20.33
C ASP A 103 -5.21 -4.93 18.98
N PRO A 104 -6.31 -4.17 18.88
CA PRO A 104 -7.13 -4.15 17.68
C PRO A 104 -6.56 -3.28 16.57
N LEU A 105 -5.50 -2.50 16.84
CA LEU A 105 -4.98 -1.53 15.87
C LEU A 105 -3.52 -1.15 16.12
N ASP A 106 -2.67 -1.40 15.12
CA ASP A 106 -1.29 -0.92 15.07
C ASP A 106 -1.01 -0.11 13.81
N VAL A 107 -0.22 0.98 13.94
CA VAL A 107 0.33 1.69 12.79
C VAL A 107 1.56 0.93 12.31
N MET A 108 1.48 0.41 11.09
CA MET A 108 2.50 -0.44 10.50
C MET A 108 3.14 0.23 9.30
N PHE A 109 4.45 0.05 9.16
CA PHE A 109 5.27 0.60 8.11
C PHE A 109 6.10 -0.50 7.41
N VAL A 110 6.21 -0.40 6.09
CA VAL A 110 7.12 -1.22 5.28
C VAL A 110 7.76 -0.39 4.18
N ARG A 111 8.93 -0.84 3.71
CA ARG A 111 9.64 -0.23 2.58
C ARG A 111 10.01 -1.26 1.54
N SER A 112 9.91 -0.86 0.29
CA SER A 112 10.46 -1.54 -0.87
C SER A 112 11.66 -0.75 -1.43
N THR A 113 12.72 -1.46 -1.81
CA THR A 113 13.90 -0.89 -2.49
C THR A 113 14.00 -1.29 -3.96
N ASP A 114 13.03 -2.05 -4.48
CA ASP A 114 13.03 -2.63 -5.83
C ASP A 114 11.76 -2.30 -6.63
N GLY A 115 11.16 -1.13 -6.36
CA GLY A 115 10.00 -0.64 -7.11
C GLY A 115 8.70 -1.37 -6.80
N GLY A 116 8.54 -1.88 -5.58
CA GLY A 116 7.30 -2.45 -5.05
C GLY A 116 7.19 -3.96 -5.21
N LEU A 117 8.26 -4.64 -5.63
CA LEU A 117 8.27 -6.08 -5.88
C LEU A 117 8.48 -6.87 -4.59
N THR A 118 9.40 -6.42 -3.73
CA THR A 118 9.64 -7.01 -2.41
C THR A 118 9.65 -5.96 -1.30
N TRP A 119 9.34 -6.38 -0.08
CA TRP A 119 9.13 -5.48 1.05
C TRP A 119 9.95 -5.93 2.27
N SER A 120 10.39 -4.95 3.05
CA SER A 120 11.03 -5.18 4.34
C SER A 120 10.11 -5.94 5.30
N ALA A 121 10.67 -6.46 6.38
CA ALA A 121 9.85 -6.86 7.53
C ALA A 121 8.99 -5.66 8.01
N PRO A 122 7.75 -5.90 8.48
CA PRO A 122 6.90 -4.86 9.05
C PRO A 122 7.55 -4.23 10.29
N VAL A 123 7.42 -2.92 10.40
CA VAL A 123 7.80 -2.15 11.58
C VAL A 123 6.54 -1.55 12.19
N ARG A 124 6.32 -1.78 13.49
CA ARG A 124 5.27 -1.09 14.26
C ARG A 124 5.80 0.28 14.68
N GLU A 125 5.10 1.33 14.29
CA GLU A 125 5.35 2.69 14.79
C GLU A 125 4.83 2.77 16.24
N ARG A 126 5.60 3.40 17.13
CA ARG A 126 5.27 3.56 18.55
C ARG A 126 5.01 5.02 18.90
#